data_AF-A0A498NUK7-F1
#
_entry.id   AF-A0A498NUK7-F1
#
_cell.length_a   1.000
_cell.length_b   1.000
_cell.length_c   1.000
_cell.angle_alpha   90.00
_cell.angle_beta   90.00
_cell.angle_gamma   90.00
#
_symmetry.space_group_name_H-M   'P 1'
#
loop_
_entity.id
_entity.type
_entity.pdbx_description
1 polymer ?
#
loop_
_entity_poly.entity_id
_entity_poly.type
_entity_poly.pdbx_seq_one_letter_code
_entity_poly.pdbx_strand_id
1 'polypeptide(L)'
;MVAGRLNDLNEIDNFAFEVFAQGFDNNFEVKGQASTQKWETIFPDEEYIFGDFTERLWAYLTIQELLNKKDKGTPEEKGNATNEALSLSLKYNFVTPLTSMVVTKPKDETKSDTFIADKLTEEERGKPQRYGYDPIQASYPKTYVPPTYYVDGDPHFVLELPDQNDALCFNIDDKPGTIFNLVRDPRTGIVVNGQTIGDKKVIPGNKINTYFGRFGIIHEKFGIRLMVSTKEISVSEKGKQAKLFWTDTATVKGPNMDLQVIKGRSLTVTLRNSVKFLIILHKVWQKHPYHQDYLGFYTLDSHLFSSNVHGLLGQFYHGLQFEVSEPFPGKDPNKPDAVMFVKGKELVVTRGWQRDFRQDMKNGENVPCWFIHNNGNGLLDGVHTDYIVPGLFKTI
;
A
#
# COMPACT_ATOMS: atom_id res chain seq x y z
N MET A 1 1.26 -10.40 23.77
CA MET A 1 2.32 -11.16 23.07
C MET A 1 3.38 -11.48 24.11
N VAL A 2 3.90 -12.70 24.12
CA VAL A 2 4.97 -13.12 25.05
C VAL A 2 6.19 -13.43 24.20
N ALA A 3 7.35 -12.91 24.58
CA ALA A 3 8.62 -13.22 23.95
C ALA A 3 9.63 -13.61 25.04
N GLY A 4 10.53 -14.53 24.73
CA GLY A 4 11.51 -15.03 25.68
C GLY A 4 12.76 -15.53 24.97
N ARG A 5 13.82 -15.72 25.74
CA ARG A 5 15.07 -16.30 25.29
C ARG A 5 15.20 -17.69 25.89
N LEU A 6 15.41 -18.70 25.06
CA LEU A 6 15.73 -20.05 25.50
C LEU A 6 17.15 -20.10 26.06
N ASN A 7 17.34 -20.84 27.15
CA ASN A 7 18.64 -21.04 27.76
C ASN A 7 19.48 -22.11 27.04
N ASP A 8 18.81 -23.12 26.48
CA ASP A 8 19.43 -24.17 25.67
C ASP A 8 18.76 -24.22 24.30
N LEU A 9 19.56 -24.09 23.24
CA LEU A 9 19.11 -24.18 21.85
C LEU A 9 18.76 -25.62 21.45
N ASN A 10 19.17 -26.63 22.24
CA ASN A 10 18.77 -28.02 22.03
C ASN A 10 17.29 -28.29 22.35
N GLU A 11 16.62 -27.37 23.05
CA GLU A 11 15.20 -27.48 23.41
C GLU A 11 14.25 -26.86 22.35
N ILE A 12 14.82 -26.26 21.29
CA ILE A 12 14.06 -25.46 20.32
C ILE A 12 13.00 -26.28 19.56
N ASP A 13 13.26 -27.58 19.39
CA ASP A 13 12.37 -28.50 18.67
C ASP A 13 11.28 -29.14 19.52
N ASN A 14 11.32 -28.97 20.85
CA ASN A 14 10.39 -29.59 21.79
C ASN A 14 9.95 -28.62 22.90
N PHE A 15 9.72 -27.35 22.57
CA PHE A 15 9.32 -26.35 23.55
C PHE A 15 7.83 -26.50 23.91
N ALA A 16 7.54 -26.97 25.12
CA ALA A 16 6.17 -27.11 25.61
C ALA A 16 5.60 -25.76 26.08
N PHE A 17 4.35 -25.49 25.73
CA PHE A 17 3.64 -24.31 26.22
C PHE A 17 2.24 -24.68 26.72
N GLU A 18 1.77 -23.88 27.67
CA GLU A 18 0.46 -24.02 28.30
C GLU A 18 -0.12 -22.61 28.48
N VAL A 19 -1.35 -22.40 28.01
CA VAL A 19 -2.06 -21.13 28.07
C VAL A 19 -3.37 -21.34 28.80
N PHE A 20 -3.56 -20.59 29.88
CA PHE A 20 -4.78 -20.58 30.67
C PHE A 20 -5.46 -19.21 30.62
N ALA A 21 -6.78 -19.20 30.54
CA ALA A 21 -7.60 -18.01 30.73
C ALA A 21 -8.93 -18.36 31.41
N GLN A 22 -9.42 -17.47 32.28
CA GLN A 22 -10.71 -17.62 32.93
C GLN A 22 -11.78 -16.83 32.16
N GLY A 23 -12.75 -17.53 31.58
CA GLY A 23 -13.93 -16.92 30.97
C GLY A 23 -15.06 -16.74 31.97
N PHE A 24 -16.12 -16.04 31.55
CA PHE A 24 -17.31 -15.81 32.36
C PHE A 24 -18.06 -17.12 32.70
N ASP A 25 -18.16 -18.04 31.73
CA ASP A 25 -18.87 -19.31 31.90
C ASP A 25 -17.94 -20.53 32.00
N ASN A 26 -16.77 -20.49 31.35
CA ASN A 26 -15.83 -21.62 31.28
C ASN A 26 -14.38 -21.14 31.31
N ASN A 27 -13.51 -21.99 31.87
CA ASN A 27 -12.07 -21.82 31.78
C ASN A 27 -11.56 -22.31 30.43
N PHE A 28 -10.60 -21.59 29.87
CA PHE A 28 -9.89 -21.92 28.65
C PHE A 28 -8.50 -22.42 29.02
N GLU A 29 -8.13 -23.61 28.54
CA GLU A 29 -6.82 -24.21 28.71
C GLU A 29 -6.37 -24.80 27.38
N VAL A 30 -5.17 -24.42 26.93
CA VAL A 30 -4.53 -24.98 25.73
C VAL A 30 -3.10 -25.38 26.06
N LYS A 31 -2.78 -26.64 25.77
CA LYS A 31 -1.44 -27.22 25.85
C LYS A 31 -0.94 -27.53 24.46
N GLY A 32 0.34 -27.27 24.19
CA GLY A 32 0.96 -27.60 22.91
C GLY A 32 2.47 -27.74 23.02
N GLN A 33 3.06 -28.23 21.94
CA GLN A 33 4.51 -28.24 21.74
C GLN A 33 4.83 -27.46 20.48
N ALA A 34 5.78 -26.54 20.59
CA ALA A 34 6.36 -25.83 19.46
C ALA A 34 7.60 -26.59 18.98
N SER A 35 7.71 -26.76 17.66
CA SER A 35 8.90 -27.28 17.00
C SER A 35 9.40 -26.24 16.01
N THR A 36 10.71 -26.12 15.85
CA THR A 36 11.25 -25.31 14.76
C THR A 36 11.18 -26.11 13.48
N GLN A 37 10.20 -25.78 12.65
CA GLN A 37 10.30 -26.16 11.26
C GLN A 37 11.46 -25.35 10.67
N LYS A 38 12.38 -26.00 9.95
CA LYS A 38 13.51 -25.31 9.32
C LYS A 38 12.98 -24.19 8.43
N TRP A 39 13.22 -22.94 8.84
CA TRP A 39 12.69 -21.74 8.17
C TRP A 39 13.15 -21.64 6.71
N GLU A 40 14.36 -22.10 6.42
CA GLU A 40 14.91 -22.33 5.07
C GLU A 40 13.97 -23.17 4.16
N THR A 41 13.13 -24.01 4.76
CA THR A 41 12.19 -24.89 4.05
C THR A 41 10.80 -24.24 3.85
N ILE A 42 10.46 -23.22 4.66
CA ILE A 42 9.16 -22.52 4.62
C ILE A 42 9.25 -21.20 3.86
N PHE A 43 10.35 -20.46 4.06
CA PHE A 43 10.64 -19.15 3.49
C PHE A 43 12.09 -19.09 2.98
N PRO A 44 12.48 -19.90 1.97
CA PRO A 44 13.85 -19.97 1.46
C PRO A 44 14.38 -18.63 0.92
N ASP A 45 13.48 -17.73 0.49
CA ASP A 45 13.84 -16.46 -0.16
C ASP A 45 13.88 -15.27 0.83
N GLU A 46 13.62 -15.47 2.13
CA GLU A 46 13.49 -14.40 3.15
C GLU A 46 14.58 -14.44 4.24
N GLU A 47 15.73 -15.07 3.95
CA GLU A 47 16.85 -15.26 4.89
C GLU A 47 17.35 -13.92 5.51
N TYR A 48 17.26 -12.82 4.75
CA TYR A 48 17.65 -11.47 5.18
C TYR A 48 16.66 -10.80 6.15
N ILE A 49 15.38 -11.18 6.15
CA ILE A 49 14.32 -10.52 6.93
C ILE A 49 14.21 -11.12 8.33
N PHE A 50 14.44 -12.43 8.47
CA PHE A 50 14.10 -13.16 9.69
C PHE A 50 15.29 -13.64 10.52
N GLY A 51 16.53 -13.44 10.04
CA GLY A 51 17.73 -13.89 10.73
C GLY A 51 17.84 -13.36 12.17
N ASP A 52 17.66 -12.05 12.37
CA ASP A 52 17.74 -11.41 13.69
C ASP A 52 16.40 -10.79 14.17
N PHE A 53 15.35 -10.83 13.34
CA PHE A 53 14.09 -10.14 13.64
C PHE A 53 13.42 -10.65 14.92
N THR A 54 13.34 -11.97 15.11
CA THR A 54 12.72 -12.57 16.31
C THR A 54 13.50 -12.20 17.57
N GLU A 55 14.84 -12.14 17.48
CA GLU A 55 15.70 -11.70 18.57
C GLU A 55 15.52 -10.20 18.87
N ARG A 56 15.46 -9.35 17.83
CA ARG A 56 15.21 -7.91 17.96
C ARG A 56 13.81 -7.61 18.49
N LEU A 57 12.80 -8.40 18.11
CA LEU A 57 11.44 -8.29 18.63
C LEU A 57 11.39 -8.64 20.11
N TRP A 58 12.07 -9.72 20.52
CA TRP A 58 12.25 -10.04 21.94
C TRP A 58 12.93 -8.88 22.67
N ALA A 59 14.07 -8.39 22.18
CA ALA A 59 14.79 -7.29 22.80
C ALA A 59 13.92 -6.03 22.94
N TYR A 60 13.17 -5.66 21.90
CA TYR A 60 12.25 -4.52 21.94
C TYR A 60 11.18 -4.68 23.03
N LEU A 61 10.49 -5.83 23.08
CA LEU A 61 9.44 -6.09 24.05
C LEU A 61 9.99 -6.09 25.48
N THR A 62 11.15 -6.72 25.70
CA THR A 62 11.83 -6.74 27.01
C THR A 62 12.26 -5.34 27.44
N ILE A 63 12.82 -4.52 26.55
CA ILE A 63 13.17 -3.12 26.84
C ILE A 63 11.92 -2.34 27.28
N GLN A 64 10.79 -2.47 26.58
CA GLN A 64 9.54 -1.78 26.95
C GLN A 64 9.03 -2.24 28.32
N GLU A 65 9.11 -3.54 28.63
CA GLU A 65 8.73 -4.06 29.94
C GLU A 65 9.61 -3.52 31.06
N LEU A 66 10.94 -3.46 30.85
CA LEU A 66 11.89 -2.92 31.82
C LEU A 66 11.70 -1.41 32.04
N LEU A 67 11.44 -0.65 30.98
CA LEU A 67 11.11 0.77 31.08
C LEU A 67 9.80 0.99 31.85
N ASN A 68 8.78 0.16 31.64
CA ASN A 68 7.54 0.21 32.43
C ASN A 68 7.76 -0.17 33.91
N LYS A 69 8.66 -1.13 34.20
CA LYS A 69 9.03 -1.52 35.56
C LYS A 69 9.81 -0.42 36.29
N LYS A 70 10.68 0.32 35.59
CA LYS A 70 11.36 1.51 36.12
C LYS A 70 10.37 2.54 36.69
N ASP A 71 9.19 2.68 36.11
CA ASP A 71 8.21 3.65 36.58
C ASP A 71 7.40 3.15 37.79
N LYS A 72 7.24 1.83 37.95
CA LYS A 72 6.28 1.21 38.89
C LYS A 72 6.90 0.38 40.05
N GLY A 73 8.19 0.07 40.02
CA GLY A 73 8.87 -0.80 41.01
C GLY A 73 9.39 -0.11 42.28
N THR A 74 9.98 -0.89 43.19
CA THR A 74 10.74 -0.41 44.36
C THR A 74 12.08 0.22 43.95
N PRO A 75 12.75 1.05 44.78
CA PRO A 75 13.99 1.74 44.40
C PRO A 75 15.10 0.82 43.86
N GLU A 76 15.24 -0.38 44.44
CA GLU A 76 16.20 -1.39 44.00
C GLU A 76 15.82 -2.02 42.65
N GLU A 77 14.54 -2.37 42.47
CA GLU A 77 14.02 -2.87 41.20
C GLU A 77 14.12 -1.84 40.08
N LYS A 78 13.95 -0.55 40.39
CA LYS A 78 14.13 0.56 39.44
C LYS A 78 15.58 0.66 38.96
N GLY A 79 16.54 0.54 39.88
CA GLY A 79 17.96 0.55 39.55
C GLY A 79 18.34 -0.61 38.63
N ASN A 80 17.92 -1.83 39.00
CA ASN A 80 18.20 -3.03 38.22
C ASN A 80 17.54 -2.98 36.83
N ALA A 81 16.27 -2.59 36.75
CA ALA A 81 15.55 -2.47 35.48
C ALA A 81 16.15 -1.40 34.56
N THR A 82 16.63 -0.28 35.13
CA THR A 82 17.28 0.78 34.35
C THR A 82 18.59 0.30 33.74
N ASN A 83 19.42 -0.40 34.53
CA ASN A 83 20.70 -0.93 34.05
C ASN A 83 20.51 -1.97 32.95
N GLU A 84 19.54 -2.87 33.13
CA GLU A 84 19.23 -3.91 32.15
C GLU A 84 18.65 -3.33 30.86
N ALA A 85 17.71 -2.37 30.97
CA ALA A 85 17.14 -1.69 29.81
C ALA A 85 18.20 -0.89 29.03
N LEU A 86 19.11 -0.22 29.73
CA LEU A 86 20.23 0.50 29.10
C LEU A 86 21.16 -0.47 28.36
N SER A 87 21.55 -1.57 29.01
CA SER A 87 22.40 -2.60 28.43
C SER A 87 21.79 -3.20 27.15
N LEU A 88 20.50 -3.56 27.19
CA LEU A 88 19.78 -4.08 26.01
C LEU A 88 19.61 -3.02 24.93
N SER A 89 19.33 -1.76 25.29
CA SER A 89 19.20 -0.66 24.33
C SER A 89 20.50 -0.46 23.54
N LEU A 90 21.65 -0.47 24.24
CA LEU A 90 22.96 -0.37 23.61
C LEU A 90 23.30 -1.61 22.77
N LYS A 91 23.07 -2.82 23.31
CA LYS A 91 23.36 -4.08 22.61
C LYS A 91 22.63 -4.19 21.27
N TYR A 92 21.36 -3.78 21.23
CA TYR A 92 20.53 -3.87 20.02
C TYR A 92 20.39 -2.54 19.25
N ASN A 93 21.14 -1.51 19.64
CA ASN A 93 21.15 -0.18 19.02
C ASN A 93 19.77 0.51 18.97
N PHE A 94 18.96 0.35 20.02
CA PHE A 94 17.70 1.06 20.14
C PHE A 94 17.91 2.43 20.79
N VAL A 95 17.31 3.47 20.19
CA VAL A 95 17.17 4.79 20.84
C VAL A 95 15.98 4.73 21.80
N THR A 96 16.25 4.86 23.08
CA THR A 96 15.29 4.71 24.19
C THR A 96 15.39 5.91 25.13
N PRO A 97 14.54 6.07 26.16
CA PRO A 97 14.69 7.18 27.10
C PRO A 97 16.00 7.11 27.93
N LEU A 98 16.79 6.03 27.76
CA LEU A 98 18.09 5.82 28.41
C LEU A 98 19.27 5.98 27.44
N THR A 99 19.03 6.15 26.14
CA THR A 99 20.07 6.16 25.10
C THR A 99 19.76 7.20 24.03
N SER A 100 20.80 7.87 23.56
CA SER A 100 20.71 8.91 22.54
C SER A 100 21.56 8.54 21.34
N MET A 101 21.09 8.82 20.13
CA MET A 101 21.92 8.69 18.93
C MET A 101 22.61 10.02 18.65
N VAL A 102 23.94 10.01 18.60
CA VAL A 102 24.74 11.18 18.28
C VAL A 102 25.23 11.06 16.85
N VAL A 103 24.86 12.01 16.00
CA VAL A 103 25.34 12.10 14.62
C VAL A 103 26.44 13.15 14.56
N THR A 104 27.66 12.71 14.27
CA THR A 104 28.82 13.58 14.07
C THR A 104 29.18 13.65 12.59
N LYS A 105 29.51 14.85 12.12
CA LYS A 105 30.04 15.05 10.77
C LYS A 105 31.55 14.71 10.71
N PRO A 106 32.07 14.24 9.57
CA PRO A 106 33.51 14.06 9.36
C PRO A 106 34.28 15.38 9.57
N LYS A 107 35.53 15.28 10.03
CA LYS A 107 36.36 16.41 10.54
C LYS A 107 36.72 17.51 9.51
N ASP A 108 36.36 17.36 8.24
CA ASP A 108 36.75 18.30 7.18
C ASP A 108 35.73 19.43 6.92
N GLU A 109 34.59 19.46 7.63
CA GLU A 109 33.70 20.63 7.64
C GLU A 109 33.90 21.44 8.93
N THR A 110 34.29 22.71 8.80
CA THR A 110 34.63 23.65 9.90
C THR A 110 33.45 24.10 10.78
N LYS A 111 32.37 23.31 10.85
CA LYS A 111 31.24 23.53 11.76
C LYS A 111 30.91 22.25 12.52
N SER A 112 31.16 22.30 13.83
CA SER A 112 30.81 21.28 14.81
C SER A 112 29.30 21.34 15.12
N ASP A 113 28.47 20.98 14.16
CA ASP A 113 27.04 20.79 14.40
C ASP A 113 26.81 19.32 14.81
N THR A 114 26.84 19.06 16.12
CA THR A 114 26.52 17.75 16.69
C THR A 114 25.00 17.64 16.83
N PHE A 115 24.38 16.70 16.14
CA PHE A 115 22.94 16.44 16.27
C PHE A 115 22.72 15.29 17.25
N ILE A 116 21.86 15.50 18.25
CA ILE A 116 21.47 14.50 19.25
C ILE A 116 20.01 14.14 19.00
N ALA A 117 19.74 12.85 18.78
CA ALA A 117 18.39 12.32 18.69
C ALA A 117 18.05 11.56 19.99
N ASP A 118 17.12 12.13 20.75
CA ASP A 118 16.57 11.56 21.97
C ASP A 118 15.16 11.00 21.74
N LYS A 119 14.77 9.98 22.50
CA LYS A 119 13.38 9.52 22.51
C LYS A 119 12.54 10.48 23.37
N LEU A 120 11.60 11.17 22.74
CA LEU A 120 10.66 12.08 23.43
C LEU A 120 9.84 11.35 24.51
N THR A 121 9.58 12.04 25.62
CA THR A 121 8.63 11.58 26.64
C THR A 121 7.18 11.80 26.21
N GLU A 122 6.24 11.03 26.79
CA GLU A 122 4.81 11.16 26.46
C GLU A 122 4.22 12.55 26.81
N GLU A 123 4.83 13.28 27.76
CA GLU A 123 4.44 14.65 28.14
C GLU A 123 4.93 15.71 27.15
N GLU A 124 6.02 15.44 26.43
CA GLU A 124 6.61 16.34 25.42
C GLU A 124 5.93 16.20 24.06
N ARG A 125 5.25 15.07 23.82
CA ARG A 125 4.49 14.78 22.59
C ARG A 125 3.31 15.73 22.35
N GLY A 126 2.86 16.47 23.37
CA GLY A 126 1.63 17.29 23.34
C GLY A 126 1.80 18.82 23.43
N LYS A 127 3.03 19.35 23.49
CA LYS A 127 3.24 20.81 23.61
C LYS A 127 3.76 21.42 22.30
N PRO A 128 3.07 22.42 21.71
CA PRO A 128 3.64 23.18 20.61
C PRO A 128 4.73 24.11 21.16
N GLN A 129 6.00 23.78 20.93
CA GLN A 129 7.10 24.68 21.27
C GLN A 129 7.07 25.88 20.32
N ARG A 130 6.71 27.05 20.87
CA ARG A 130 6.90 28.35 20.21
C ARG A 130 8.36 28.77 20.38
N TYR A 131 9.21 28.42 19.41
CA TYR A 131 10.45 29.16 19.17
C TYR A 131 10.33 29.85 17.81
N GLY A 132 10.39 31.19 17.84
CA GLY A 132 10.44 32.00 16.64
C GLY A 132 11.74 31.71 15.89
N TYR A 133 11.61 31.28 14.65
CA TYR A 133 12.71 31.12 13.73
C TYR A 133 12.19 31.38 12.32
N ASP A 134 12.91 32.22 11.58
CA ASP A 134 12.74 32.47 10.15
C ASP A 134 12.60 31.16 9.36
N PRO A 135 11.85 31.13 8.24
CA PRO A 135 11.49 29.90 7.55
C PRO A 135 12.71 29.27 6.87
N ILE A 136 13.52 28.53 7.63
CA ILE A 136 14.32 27.45 7.07
C ILE A 136 13.33 26.32 6.79
N GLN A 137 13.19 25.96 5.51
CA GLN A 137 12.45 24.79 5.05
C GLN A 137 13.00 23.54 5.75
N ALA A 138 12.40 23.18 6.88
CA ALA A 138 12.66 21.92 7.55
C ALA A 138 12.01 20.82 6.71
N SER A 139 12.82 20.07 5.97
CA SER A 139 12.39 18.80 5.39
C SER A 139 12.15 17.83 6.53
N TYR A 140 10.89 17.69 6.94
CA TYR A 140 10.46 16.59 7.79
C TYR A 140 10.99 15.27 7.20
N PRO A 141 11.52 14.33 8.00
CA PRO A 141 11.81 13.00 7.48
C PRO A 141 10.51 12.44 6.92
N LYS A 142 10.47 12.25 5.59
CA LYS A 142 9.36 11.63 4.87
C LYS A 142 9.01 10.35 5.61
N THR A 143 7.89 10.32 6.32
CA THR A 143 7.24 9.06 6.63
C THR A 143 7.06 8.41 5.27
N TYR A 144 7.69 7.25 5.01
CA TYR A 144 7.58 6.61 3.70
C TYR A 144 6.11 6.24 3.50
N VAL A 145 5.38 7.09 2.79
CA VAL A 145 4.05 6.79 2.29
C VAL A 145 4.28 5.89 1.11
N PRO A 146 3.75 4.65 1.09
CA PRO A 146 3.91 3.79 -0.06
C PRO A 146 3.26 4.44 -1.29
N PRO A 147 3.85 4.28 -2.49
CA PRO A 147 3.26 4.80 -3.71
C PRO A 147 1.86 4.21 -3.92
N THR A 148 0.95 5.04 -4.42
CA THR A 148 -0.41 4.61 -4.73
C THR A 148 -0.66 4.73 -6.22
N TYR A 149 -1.13 3.64 -6.81
CA TYR A 149 -1.51 3.58 -8.21
C TYR A 149 -2.97 3.19 -8.32
N TYR A 150 -3.76 4.01 -9.01
CA TYR A 150 -5.17 3.74 -9.17
C TYR A 150 -5.73 4.21 -10.50
N VAL A 151 -6.89 3.66 -10.82
CA VAL A 151 -7.71 4.11 -11.93
C VAL A 151 -9.17 4.23 -11.50
N ASP A 152 -9.73 5.43 -11.66
CA ASP A 152 -11.10 5.72 -11.24
C ASP A 152 -11.70 6.85 -12.10
N GLY A 153 -13.02 7.03 -12.08
CA GLY A 153 -13.68 8.03 -12.94
C GLY A 153 -13.62 7.67 -14.43
N ASP A 154 -13.37 8.65 -15.31
CA ASP A 154 -13.56 8.53 -16.77
C ASP A 154 -12.30 8.31 -17.64
N PRO A 155 -11.71 7.10 -17.62
CA PRO A 155 -10.93 6.60 -16.50
C PRO A 155 -9.67 7.44 -16.31
N HIS A 156 -9.55 8.07 -15.14
CA HIS A 156 -8.34 8.79 -14.70
C HIS A 156 -7.39 7.80 -14.04
N PHE A 157 -6.26 7.55 -14.69
CA PHE A 157 -5.12 6.86 -14.10
C PHE A 157 -4.34 7.87 -13.29
N VAL A 158 -4.01 7.53 -12.04
CA VAL A 158 -3.21 8.37 -11.15
C VAL A 158 -2.08 7.54 -10.56
N LEU A 159 -0.86 8.09 -10.67
CA LEU A 159 0.38 7.51 -10.18
C LEU A 159 0.95 8.47 -9.13
N GLU A 160 0.71 8.20 -7.86
CA GLU A 160 1.36 8.93 -6.77
C GLU A 160 2.78 8.41 -6.60
N LEU A 161 3.76 9.31 -6.70
CA LEU A 161 5.18 8.99 -6.68
C LEU A 161 5.84 9.72 -5.49
N PRO A 162 5.78 9.14 -4.28
CA PRO A 162 6.25 9.76 -3.03
C PRO A 162 7.73 10.14 -3.05
N ASP A 163 8.54 9.39 -3.79
CA ASP A 163 9.96 9.68 -3.98
C ASP A 163 10.17 11.03 -4.66
N GLN A 164 9.33 11.36 -5.64
CA GLN A 164 9.31 12.63 -6.37
C GLN A 164 8.45 13.71 -5.70
N ASN A 165 7.70 13.35 -4.64
CA ASN A 165 6.74 14.23 -3.96
C ASN A 165 5.73 14.88 -4.93
N ASP A 166 5.32 14.15 -5.96
CA ASP A 166 4.37 14.60 -6.96
C ASP A 166 3.58 13.42 -7.53
N ALA A 167 2.58 13.70 -8.36
CA ALA A 167 1.77 12.68 -9.01
C ALA A 167 1.64 12.93 -10.51
N LEU A 168 1.49 11.84 -11.25
CA LEU A 168 1.17 11.84 -12.67
C LEU A 168 -0.25 11.37 -12.88
N CYS A 169 -0.94 11.93 -13.86
CA CYS A 169 -2.27 11.47 -14.23
C CYS A 169 -2.49 11.49 -15.74
N PHE A 170 -3.30 10.57 -16.24
CA PHE A 170 -3.66 10.51 -17.66
C PHE A 170 -5.00 9.79 -17.81
N ASN A 171 -5.65 9.99 -18.96
CA ASN A 171 -6.85 9.24 -19.30
C ASN A 171 -6.52 8.19 -20.35
N ILE A 172 -7.33 7.14 -20.44
CA ILE A 172 -7.35 6.28 -21.62
C ILE A 172 -8.78 6.22 -22.12
N ASP A 173 -9.01 6.89 -23.25
CA ASP A 173 -10.30 6.89 -23.91
C ASP A 173 -10.33 5.80 -25.00
N ASP A 174 -11.30 4.90 -24.91
CA ASP A 174 -11.67 3.97 -26.00
C ASP A 174 -13.17 3.66 -25.90
N LYS A 175 -13.71 2.88 -26.83
CA LYS A 175 -15.12 2.50 -26.88
C LYS A 175 -15.54 1.70 -25.62
N PRO A 176 -16.80 1.85 -25.19
CA PRO A 176 -17.40 0.95 -24.20
C PRO A 176 -17.24 -0.52 -24.59
N GLY A 177 -16.87 -1.34 -23.61
CA GLY A 177 -16.66 -2.78 -23.78
C GLY A 177 -15.22 -3.17 -24.07
N THR A 178 -14.32 -2.22 -24.36
CA THR A 178 -12.87 -2.47 -24.43
C THR A 178 -12.38 -3.02 -23.10
N ILE A 179 -11.48 -4.01 -23.17
CA ILE A 179 -10.86 -4.62 -22.00
C ILE A 179 -9.38 -4.31 -22.02
N PHE A 180 -8.89 -3.64 -20.99
CA PHE A 180 -7.48 -3.29 -20.83
C PHE A 180 -6.80 -4.17 -19.81
N ASN A 181 -5.55 -4.55 -20.09
CA ASN A 181 -4.64 -5.13 -19.12
C ASN A 181 -4.05 -4.02 -18.23
N LEU A 182 -4.42 -4.05 -16.95
CA LEU A 182 -3.95 -3.08 -15.96
C LEU A 182 -2.66 -3.55 -15.30
N VAL A 183 -2.61 -4.83 -14.94
CA VAL A 183 -1.48 -5.46 -14.27
C VAL A 183 -1.29 -6.86 -14.82
N ARG A 184 -0.05 -7.23 -15.11
CA ARG A 184 0.37 -8.59 -15.46
C ARG A 184 1.75 -8.82 -14.92
N ASP A 185 1.88 -9.76 -14.00
CA ASP A 185 3.16 -10.19 -13.47
C ASP A 185 3.33 -11.71 -13.72
N PRO A 186 4.13 -12.10 -14.72
CA PRO A 186 4.36 -13.50 -15.06
C PRO A 186 5.01 -14.29 -13.93
N ARG A 187 5.84 -13.66 -13.08
CA ARG A 187 6.57 -14.37 -12.03
C ARG A 187 5.66 -14.71 -10.87
N THR A 188 4.77 -13.82 -10.45
CA THR A 188 3.77 -14.12 -9.41
C THR A 188 2.57 -14.88 -10.00
N GLY A 189 2.26 -14.67 -11.28
CA GLY A 189 1.10 -15.22 -11.97
C GLY A 189 -0.17 -14.38 -11.77
N ILE A 190 -0.03 -13.13 -11.34
CA ILE A 190 -1.14 -12.20 -11.10
C ILE A 190 -1.47 -11.46 -12.40
N VAL A 191 -2.75 -11.43 -12.75
CA VAL A 191 -3.27 -10.66 -13.90
C VAL A 191 -4.51 -9.90 -13.47
N VAL A 192 -4.58 -8.61 -13.81
CA VAL A 192 -5.73 -7.75 -13.61
C VAL A 192 -6.11 -7.11 -14.94
N ASN A 193 -7.34 -7.38 -15.38
CA ASN A 193 -7.94 -6.78 -16.58
C ASN A 193 -9.18 -6.00 -16.19
N GLY A 194 -9.41 -4.84 -16.81
CA GLY A 194 -10.59 -4.00 -16.61
C GLY A 194 -11.39 -3.84 -17.90
N GLN A 195 -12.70 -4.03 -17.84
CA GLN A 195 -13.62 -3.75 -18.95
C GLN A 195 -14.29 -2.39 -18.76
N THR A 196 -14.22 -1.55 -19.79
CA THR A 196 -14.90 -0.25 -19.81
C THR A 196 -16.39 -0.39 -20.12
N ILE A 197 -17.17 0.55 -19.61
CA ILE A 197 -18.59 0.77 -19.89
C ILE A 197 -18.78 2.26 -20.21
N GLY A 198 -19.75 2.58 -21.06
CA GLY A 198 -20.09 3.98 -21.37
C GLY A 198 -21.21 4.50 -20.47
N ASP A 199 -21.58 5.77 -20.62
CA ASP A 199 -22.81 6.30 -20.03
C ASP A 199 -24.08 5.59 -20.56
N LYS A 200 -25.18 5.65 -19.80
CA LYS A 200 -26.50 5.10 -20.19
C LYS A 200 -27.06 5.74 -21.45
N LYS A 201 -26.74 7.02 -21.69
CA LYS A 201 -27.18 7.78 -22.84
C LYS A 201 -26.01 8.56 -23.43
N VAL A 202 -25.78 8.36 -24.72
CA VAL A 202 -24.84 9.16 -25.49
C VAL A 202 -25.59 10.35 -26.08
N ILE A 203 -25.14 11.56 -25.74
CA ILE A 203 -25.65 12.78 -26.37
C ILE A 203 -24.88 12.94 -27.69
N PRO A 204 -25.56 12.98 -28.86
CA PRO A 204 -24.90 13.17 -30.15
C PRO A 204 -24.07 14.46 -30.15
N GLY A 205 -22.77 14.36 -30.47
CA GLY A 205 -21.85 15.50 -30.52
C GLY A 205 -20.97 15.69 -29.27
N ASN A 206 -21.26 14.99 -28.16
CA ASN A 206 -20.40 15.01 -26.97
C ASN A 206 -19.41 13.84 -26.96
N LYS A 207 -18.27 14.03 -26.29
CA LYS A 207 -17.33 12.96 -25.97
C LYS A 207 -18.05 11.88 -25.15
N ILE A 208 -17.86 10.61 -25.52
CA ILE A 208 -18.38 9.48 -24.75
C ILE A 208 -17.44 9.26 -23.58
N ASN A 209 -17.93 9.48 -22.36
CA ASN A 209 -17.19 9.11 -21.16
C ASN A 209 -17.26 7.60 -20.96
N THR A 210 -16.13 7.00 -20.58
CA THR A 210 -16.06 5.58 -20.27
C THR A 210 -15.50 5.35 -18.87
N TYR A 211 -16.04 4.38 -18.16
CA TYR A 211 -15.68 4.03 -16.79
C TYR A 211 -15.38 2.54 -16.71
N PHE A 212 -14.66 2.07 -15.71
CA PHE A 212 -14.54 0.62 -15.51
C PHE A 212 -15.83 0.05 -14.91
N GLY A 213 -16.44 -0.92 -15.59
CA GLY A 213 -17.66 -1.58 -15.12
C GLY A 213 -17.41 -2.98 -14.58
N ARG A 214 -16.30 -3.61 -14.98
CA ARG A 214 -15.91 -4.94 -14.54
C ARG A 214 -14.40 -5.07 -14.43
N PHE A 215 -13.94 -5.85 -13.46
CA PHE A 215 -12.57 -6.30 -13.34
C PHE A 215 -12.50 -7.84 -13.34
N GLY A 216 -11.48 -8.37 -13.98
CA GLY A 216 -11.06 -9.77 -13.91
C GLY A 216 -9.70 -9.83 -13.22
N ILE A 217 -9.64 -10.48 -12.06
CA ILE A 217 -8.40 -10.68 -11.29
C ILE A 217 -8.10 -12.18 -11.28
N ILE A 218 -6.90 -12.54 -11.70
CA ILE A 218 -6.46 -13.92 -11.87
C ILE A 218 -5.21 -14.14 -11.02
N HIS A 219 -5.14 -15.30 -10.39
CA HIS A 219 -3.87 -15.85 -9.92
C HIS A 219 -3.65 -17.20 -10.59
N GLU A 220 -2.87 -17.23 -11.66
CA GLU A 220 -2.73 -18.39 -12.56
C GLU A 220 -2.22 -19.63 -11.82
N LYS A 221 -1.19 -19.48 -10.99
CA LYS A 221 -0.58 -20.59 -10.23
C LYS A 221 -1.54 -21.28 -9.26
N PHE A 222 -2.50 -20.55 -8.71
CA PHE A 222 -3.48 -21.08 -7.75
C PHE A 222 -4.84 -21.36 -8.38
N GLY A 223 -5.00 -21.09 -9.68
CA GLY A 223 -6.27 -21.27 -10.38
C GLY A 223 -7.39 -20.40 -9.84
N ILE A 224 -7.06 -19.21 -9.33
CA ILE A 224 -8.03 -18.24 -8.80
C ILE A 224 -8.51 -17.35 -9.96
N ARG A 225 -9.83 -17.16 -10.04
CA ARG A 225 -10.47 -16.22 -10.96
C ARG A 225 -11.55 -15.45 -10.23
N LEU A 226 -11.39 -14.15 -10.15
CA LEU A 226 -12.33 -13.23 -9.53
C LEU A 226 -12.87 -12.29 -10.61
N MET A 227 -14.19 -12.29 -10.80
CA MET A 227 -14.88 -11.26 -11.57
C MET A 227 -15.55 -10.30 -10.59
N VAL A 228 -15.25 -9.02 -10.72
CA VAL A 228 -15.92 -7.95 -9.98
C VAL A 228 -16.72 -7.14 -10.98
N SER A 229 -18.01 -6.97 -10.75
CA SER A 229 -18.86 -6.07 -11.55
C SER A 229 -19.62 -5.14 -10.61
N THR A 230 -20.28 -4.12 -11.15
CA THR A 230 -21.14 -3.22 -10.34
C THR A 230 -22.34 -3.91 -9.71
N LYS A 231 -22.68 -5.14 -10.13
CA LYS A 231 -23.85 -5.89 -9.63
C LYS A 231 -23.48 -7.04 -8.70
N GLU A 232 -22.51 -7.85 -9.11
CA GLU A 232 -22.09 -9.05 -8.39
C GLU A 232 -20.57 -9.24 -8.45
N ILE A 233 -20.07 -9.98 -7.48
CA ILE A 233 -18.68 -10.42 -7.36
C ILE A 233 -18.71 -11.94 -7.43
N SER A 234 -18.07 -12.54 -8.42
CA SER A 234 -17.96 -14.00 -8.52
C SER A 234 -16.52 -14.44 -8.37
N VAL A 235 -16.29 -15.38 -7.47
CA VAL A 235 -14.98 -15.96 -7.21
C VAL A 235 -14.98 -17.43 -7.57
N SER A 236 -13.92 -17.88 -8.22
CA SER A 236 -13.65 -19.29 -8.46
C SER A 236 -12.23 -19.66 -8.03
N GLU A 237 -12.11 -20.76 -7.29
CA GLU A 237 -10.84 -21.37 -6.91
C GLU A 237 -10.95 -22.88 -7.14
N LYS A 238 -10.07 -23.46 -7.97
CA LYS A 238 -10.01 -24.90 -8.26
C LYS A 238 -11.38 -25.53 -8.63
N GLY A 239 -12.20 -24.80 -9.39
CA GLY A 239 -13.51 -25.26 -9.87
C GLY A 239 -14.68 -25.05 -8.90
N LYS A 240 -14.43 -24.70 -7.63
CA LYS A 240 -15.48 -24.22 -6.73
C LYS A 240 -15.79 -22.77 -7.07
N GLN A 241 -17.06 -22.38 -6.98
CA GLN A 241 -17.52 -21.03 -7.24
C GLN A 241 -18.33 -20.49 -6.07
N ALA A 242 -18.14 -19.21 -5.75
CA ALA A 242 -19.00 -18.48 -4.85
C ALA A 242 -19.38 -17.14 -5.46
N LYS A 243 -20.56 -16.64 -5.10
CA LYS A 243 -21.04 -15.31 -5.48
C LYS A 243 -21.24 -14.47 -4.22
N LEU A 244 -20.78 -13.23 -4.29
CA LEU A 244 -20.97 -12.20 -3.28
C LEU A 244 -21.69 -11.01 -3.94
N PHE A 245 -22.41 -10.25 -3.13
CA PHE A 245 -23.17 -9.10 -3.61
C PHE A 245 -22.82 -7.85 -2.80
N TRP A 246 -22.89 -6.70 -3.45
CA TRP A 246 -22.68 -5.40 -2.81
C TRP A 246 -23.77 -5.03 -1.79
N THR A 247 -24.84 -5.80 -1.70
CA THR A 247 -25.93 -5.61 -0.72
C THR A 247 -25.55 -6.04 0.70
N ASP A 248 -24.48 -6.82 0.83
CA ASP A 248 -24.12 -7.52 2.05
C ASP A 248 -22.67 -7.21 2.42
N THR A 249 -22.38 -7.25 3.72
CA THR A 249 -21.00 -7.30 4.21
C THR A 249 -20.60 -8.76 4.30
N ALA A 250 -19.48 -9.12 3.68
CA ALA A 250 -19.03 -10.49 3.64
C ALA A 250 -17.51 -10.56 3.75
N THR A 251 -17.02 -11.56 4.47
CA THR A 251 -15.60 -11.89 4.53
C THR A 251 -15.42 -13.33 4.11
N VAL A 252 -14.63 -13.57 3.06
CA VAL A 252 -14.21 -14.90 2.64
C VAL A 252 -12.74 -15.01 2.96
N LYS A 253 -12.40 -15.96 3.83
CA LYS A 253 -11.01 -16.30 4.12
C LYS A 253 -10.63 -17.59 3.42
N GLY A 254 -9.51 -17.57 2.72
CA GLY A 254 -9.02 -18.69 1.94
C GLY A 254 -7.52 -18.87 2.11
N PRO A 255 -6.97 -20.04 1.78
CA PRO A 255 -5.54 -20.31 1.93
C PRO A 255 -4.68 -19.39 1.04
N ASN A 256 -5.19 -19.01 -0.13
CA ASN A 256 -4.46 -18.23 -1.12
C ASN A 256 -5.09 -16.87 -1.41
N MET A 257 -6.25 -16.57 -0.82
CA MET A 257 -6.97 -15.33 -1.07
C MET A 257 -7.98 -15.03 0.02
N ASP A 258 -7.97 -13.78 0.47
CA ASP A 258 -8.97 -13.20 1.35
C ASP A 258 -9.76 -12.12 0.60
N LEU A 259 -11.08 -12.16 0.72
CA LEU A 259 -12.00 -11.16 0.19
C LEU A 259 -12.78 -10.51 1.33
N GLN A 260 -12.85 -9.19 1.33
CA GLN A 260 -13.68 -8.43 2.27
C GLN A 260 -14.57 -7.45 1.51
N VAL A 261 -15.87 -7.73 1.49
CA VAL A 261 -16.90 -6.86 0.93
C VAL A 261 -17.46 -5.99 2.04
N ILE A 262 -17.39 -4.67 1.87
CA ILE A 262 -18.09 -3.69 2.68
C ILE A 262 -19.35 -3.28 1.93
N LYS A 263 -20.51 -3.54 2.54
CA LYS A 263 -21.83 -3.29 1.95
C LYS A 263 -21.92 -1.93 1.25
N GLY A 264 -22.18 -2.00 -0.05
CA GLY A 264 -22.45 -0.87 -0.93
C GLY A 264 -21.28 0.09 -1.14
N ARG A 265 -20.06 -0.31 -0.76
CA ARG A 265 -18.88 0.56 -0.75
C ARG A 265 -17.72 -0.03 -1.52
N SER A 266 -17.14 -1.10 -1.03
CA SER A 266 -15.84 -1.55 -1.54
C SER A 266 -15.60 -3.04 -1.34
N LEU A 267 -14.68 -3.57 -2.13
CA LEU A 267 -14.15 -4.92 -2.05
C LEU A 267 -12.64 -4.82 -1.88
N THR A 268 -12.13 -5.34 -0.77
CA THR A 268 -10.69 -5.55 -0.58
C THR A 268 -10.35 -6.97 -0.99
N VAL A 269 -9.36 -7.12 -1.87
CA VAL A 269 -8.84 -8.40 -2.35
C VAL A 269 -7.41 -8.53 -1.87
N THR A 270 -7.11 -9.57 -1.09
CA THR A 270 -5.73 -9.89 -0.68
C THR A 270 -5.36 -11.23 -1.28
N LEU A 271 -4.32 -11.28 -2.11
CA LEU A 271 -3.83 -12.50 -2.75
C LEU A 271 -2.55 -12.97 -2.04
N ARG A 272 -2.56 -14.22 -1.58
CA ARG A 272 -1.44 -14.90 -0.90
C ARG A 272 -0.82 -14.11 0.26
N ASN A 273 -1.64 -13.34 0.99
CA ASN A 273 -1.21 -12.43 2.07
C ASN A 273 -0.16 -11.39 1.64
N SER A 274 -0.09 -11.10 0.34
CA SER A 274 0.93 -10.23 -0.24
C SER A 274 0.25 -9.05 -0.94
N VAL A 275 -0.20 -9.25 -2.17
CA VAL A 275 -0.75 -8.18 -2.98
C VAL A 275 -2.16 -7.84 -2.52
N LYS A 276 -2.39 -6.54 -2.26
CA LYS A 276 -3.70 -6.04 -1.85
C LYS A 276 -4.25 -5.04 -2.84
N PHE A 277 -5.47 -5.32 -3.30
CA PHE A 277 -6.26 -4.41 -4.13
C PHE A 277 -7.49 -3.92 -3.38
N LEU A 278 -7.88 -2.70 -3.66
CA LEU A 278 -9.16 -2.14 -3.26
C LEU A 278 -9.95 -1.78 -4.51
N ILE A 279 -11.16 -2.34 -4.61
CA ILE A 279 -12.12 -1.98 -5.63
C ILE A 279 -13.23 -1.17 -4.97
N ILE A 280 -13.46 0.06 -5.43
CA ILE A 280 -14.51 0.95 -4.94
C ILE A 280 -15.70 0.88 -5.88
N LEU A 281 -16.92 0.74 -5.35
CA LEU A 281 -18.17 0.87 -6.09
C LEU A 281 -18.71 2.29 -5.96
N HIS A 282 -18.76 2.99 -7.08
CA HIS A 282 -19.42 4.30 -7.19
C HIS A 282 -20.88 4.11 -7.57
N LYS A 283 -21.78 4.39 -6.61
CA LYS A 283 -23.23 4.28 -6.83
C LYS A 283 -23.79 5.58 -7.38
N VAL A 284 -24.38 5.49 -8.55
CA VAL A 284 -25.17 6.56 -9.14
C VAL A 284 -26.64 6.34 -8.77
N TRP A 285 -27.38 7.44 -8.59
CA TRP A 285 -28.82 7.35 -8.38
C TRP A 285 -29.50 6.52 -9.48
N GLN A 286 -30.35 5.57 -9.10
CA GLN A 286 -30.86 4.54 -10.02
C GLN A 286 -31.61 5.12 -11.23
N LYS A 287 -32.37 6.21 -11.02
CA LYS A 287 -33.10 6.93 -12.07
C LYS A 287 -32.28 8.01 -12.78
N HIS A 288 -30.98 8.08 -12.54
CA HIS A 288 -30.12 9.06 -13.19
C HIS A 288 -30.13 8.82 -14.71
N PRO A 289 -30.42 9.85 -15.53
CA PRO A 289 -30.68 9.67 -16.95
C PRO A 289 -29.43 9.39 -17.79
N TYR A 290 -28.24 9.80 -17.32
CA TYR A 290 -26.98 9.73 -18.07
C TYR A 290 -25.99 8.73 -17.47
N HIS A 291 -25.61 8.89 -16.21
CA HIS A 291 -24.62 8.02 -15.55
C HIS A 291 -25.18 6.70 -15.02
N GLN A 292 -24.29 5.72 -14.88
CA GLN A 292 -24.52 4.43 -14.21
C GLN A 292 -23.41 4.14 -13.21
N ASP A 293 -23.63 3.15 -12.34
CA ASP A 293 -22.62 2.68 -11.41
C ASP A 293 -21.34 2.28 -12.15
N TYR A 294 -20.20 2.53 -11.53
CA TYR A 294 -18.89 2.16 -12.05
C TYR A 294 -17.95 1.78 -10.90
N LEU A 295 -16.75 1.32 -11.24
CA LEU A 295 -15.77 0.81 -10.31
C LEU A 295 -14.45 1.58 -10.42
N GLY A 296 -13.86 1.89 -9.27
CA GLY A 296 -12.47 2.32 -9.14
C GLY A 296 -11.58 1.13 -8.76
N PHE A 297 -10.34 1.10 -9.25
CA PHE A 297 -9.35 0.08 -8.90
C PHE A 297 -8.10 0.72 -8.33
N TYR A 298 -7.72 0.29 -7.13
CA TYR A 298 -6.61 0.82 -6.36
C TYR A 298 -5.66 -0.30 -5.98
N THR A 299 -4.38 -0.12 -6.27
CA THR A 299 -3.31 -1.00 -5.77
C THR A 299 -2.82 -0.44 -4.44
N LEU A 300 -3.18 -1.13 -3.35
CA LEU A 300 -2.81 -0.71 -2.00
C LEU A 300 -1.39 -1.16 -1.64
N ASP A 301 -0.90 -2.18 -2.34
CA ASP A 301 0.42 -2.73 -2.12
C ASP A 301 1.03 -3.21 -3.46
N SER A 302 2.07 -2.50 -3.91
CA SER A 302 2.80 -2.82 -5.14
C SER A 302 4.18 -3.48 -4.92
N HIS A 303 4.71 -3.51 -3.68
CA HIS A 303 6.11 -3.90 -3.46
C HIS A 303 6.36 -5.41 -3.66
N LEU A 304 5.29 -6.20 -3.65
CA LEU A 304 5.33 -7.66 -3.77
C LEU A 304 5.16 -8.14 -5.22
N PHE A 305 5.06 -7.21 -6.18
CA PHE A 305 5.18 -7.54 -7.59
C PHE A 305 6.63 -7.69 -8.01
N SER A 306 6.87 -8.64 -8.91
CA SER A 306 8.20 -8.86 -9.45
C SER A 306 8.63 -7.73 -10.39
N SER A 307 9.93 -7.57 -10.63
CA SER A 307 10.48 -6.61 -11.61
C SER A 307 10.01 -6.83 -13.06
N ASN A 308 9.30 -7.93 -13.33
CA ASN A 308 8.69 -8.22 -14.64
C ASN A 308 7.21 -7.83 -14.71
N VAL A 309 6.65 -7.21 -13.66
CA VAL A 309 5.28 -6.69 -13.70
C VAL A 309 5.15 -5.62 -14.78
N HIS A 310 4.04 -5.68 -15.49
CA HIS A 310 3.74 -4.77 -16.58
C HIS A 310 2.22 -4.53 -16.66
N GLY A 311 1.78 -3.72 -17.62
CA GLY A 311 0.39 -3.32 -17.82
C GLY A 311 0.25 -1.80 -17.71
N LEU A 312 -0.96 -1.29 -17.91
CA LEU A 312 -1.21 0.15 -17.86
C LEU A 312 -0.86 0.78 -16.50
N LEU A 313 -1.00 0.04 -15.40
CA LEU A 313 -0.54 0.43 -14.07
C LEU A 313 0.77 -0.28 -13.70
N GLY A 314 0.86 -1.57 -14.00
CA GLY A 314 1.97 -2.42 -13.54
C GLY A 314 3.36 -1.91 -13.93
N GLN A 315 3.51 -1.30 -15.11
CA GLN A 315 4.80 -0.76 -15.58
C GLN A 315 5.40 0.35 -14.68
N PHE A 316 4.64 0.88 -13.72
CA PHE A 316 5.07 1.96 -12.83
C PHE A 316 5.32 1.50 -11.38
N TYR A 317 5.11 0.21 -11.05
CA TYR A 317 5.16 -0.29 -9.67
C TYR A 317 6.56 -0.32 -9.05
N HIS A 318 7.60 -0.27 -9.88
CA HIS A 318 9.00 -0.17 -9.45
C HIS A 318 9.54 1.26 -9.54
N GLY A 319 8.64 2.24 -9.53
CA GLY A 319 8.96 3.66 -9.57
C GLY A 319 9.08 4.22 -10.99
N LEU A 320 9.06 5.54 -11.07
CA LEU A 320 9.21 6.28 -12.30
C LEU A 320 10.00 7.56 -12.00
N GLN A 321 11.07 7.79 -12.76
CA GLN A 321 11.86 9.02 -12.68
C GLN A 321 11.42 9.98 -13.78
N PHE A 322 11.20 11.22 -13.40
CA PHE A 322 10.89 12.31 -14.32
C PHE A 322 11.36 13.64 -13.73
N GLU A 323 11.61 14.60 -14.61
CA GLU A 323 11.91 15.99 -14.25
C GLU A 323 10.87 16.91 -14.87
N VAL A 324 10.52 18.00 -14.19
CA VAL A 324 9.54 18.96 -14.68
C VAL A 324 10.18 20.34 -14.70
N SER A 325 10.06 21.03 -15.84
CA SER A 325 10.54 22.39 -16.00
C SER A 325 9.71 23.39 -15.19
N GLU A 326 10.18 24.63 -15.12
CA GLU A 326 9.36 25.73 -14.63
C GLU A 326 8.02 25.82 -15.39
N PRO A 327 6.88 25.98 -14.68
CA PRO A 327 5.58 26.09 -15.33
C PRO A 327 5.44 27.37 -16.16
N PHE A 328 4.76 27.26 -17.30
CA PHE A 328 4.42 28.37 -18.19
C PHE A 328 2.90 28.42 -18.45
N PRO A 329 2.38 29.56 -18.95
CA PRO A 329 0.94 29.70 -19.19
C PRO A 329 0.42 28.64 -20.19
N GLY A 330 -0.56 27.84 -19.73
CA GLY A 330 -1.26 26.89 -20.56
C GLY A 330 -2.49 27.49 -21.27
N LYS A 331 -3.26 26.64 -21.95
CA LYS A 331 -4.51 27.07 -22.62
C LYS A 331 -5.58 27.58 -21.64
N ASP A 332 -5.63 27.00 -20.44
CA ASP A 332 -6.49 27.44 -19.35
C ASP A 332 -5.63 28.25 -18.37
N PRO A 333 -5.96 29.52 -18.09
CA PRO A 333 -5.18 30.37 -17.17
C PRO A 333 -5.01 29.78 -15.77
N ASN A 334 -5.90 28.88 -15.34
CA ASN A 334 -5.83 28.23 -14.03
C ASN A 334 -5.07 26.90 -14.05
N LYS A 335 -4.62 26.45 -15.22
CA LYS A 335 -3.91 25.19 -15.41
C LYS A 335 -2.62 25.44 -16.19
N PRO A 336 -1.52 25.75 -15.49
CA PRO A 336 -0.24 25.97 -16.14
C PRO A 336 0.27 24.70 -16.81
N ASP A 337 0.99 24.88 -17.90
CA ASP A 337 1.68 23.81 -18.61
C ASP A 337 3.16 23.76 -18.17
N ALA A 338 3.83 22.63 -18.37
CA ALA A 338 5.25 22.46 -18.14
C ALA A 338 5.84 21.46 -19.15
N VAL A 339 7.16 21.46 -19.32
CA VAL A 339 7.86 20.39 -20.06
C VAL A 339 8.33 19.36 -19.04
N MET A 340 7.91 18.11 -19.24
CA MET A 340 8.34 16.96 -18.47
C MET A 340 9.33 16.13 -19.26
N PHE A 341 10.48 15.82 -18.66
CA PHE A 341 11.43 14.84 -19.18
C PHE A 341 11.23 13.50 -18.48
N VAL A 342 10.79 12.49 -19.21
CA VAL A 342 10.47 11.15 -18.67
C VAL A 342 10.82 10.08 -19.70
N LYS A 343 11.48 9.00 -19.27
CA LYS A 343 11.89 7.89 -20.15
C LYS A 343 12.66 8.35 -21.41
N GLY A 344 13.47 9.41 -21.29
CA GLY A 344 14.24 9.97 -22.40
C GLY A 344 13.41 10.78 -23.42
N LYS A 345 12.16 11.13 -23.09
CA LYS A 345 11.25 11.91 -23.93
C LYS A 345 10.84 13.19 -23.24
N GLU A 346 10.63 14.24 -24.03
CA GLU A 346 10.02 15.49 -23.58
C GLU A 346 8.52 15.48 -23.89
N LEU A 347 7.71 15.73 -22.87
CA LEU A 347 6.25 15.79 -22.95
C LEU A 347 5.78 17.14 -22.42
N VAL A 348 4.86 17.79 -23.13
CA VAL A 348 4.11 18.90 -22.55
C VAL A 348 3.05 18.31 -21.63
N VAL A 349 3.04 18.74 -20.38
CA VAL A 349 2.09 18.29 -19.34
C VAL A 349 1.35 19.49 -18.78
N THR A 350 0.14 19.28 -18.27
CA THR A 350 -0.70 20.35 -17.70
C THR A 350 -0.97 20.08 -16.23
N ARG A 351 -0.81 21.07 -15.34
CA ARG A 351 -1.13 20.90 -13.92
C ARG A 351 -2.65 20.77 -13.73
N GLY A 352 -3.06 19.73 -13.00
CA GLY A 352 -4.46 19.44 -12.74
C GLY A 352 -4.69 18.84 -11.36
N TRP A 353 -5.93 18.47 -11.12
CA TRP A 353 -6.39 17.84 -9.89
C TRP A 353 -7.22 16.61 -10.23
N GLN A 354 -6.97 15.52 -9.52
CA GLN A 354 -7.75 14.30 -9.58
C GLN A 354 -8.30 13.94 -8.20
N ARG A 355 -9.23 12.99 -8.13
CA ARG A 355 -9.86 12.58 -6.88
C ARG A 355 -9.38 11.19 -6.45
N ASP A 356 -8.92 11.10 -5.21
CA ASP A 356 -8.70 9.84 -4.51
C ASP A 356 -9.87 9.56 -3.55
N PHE A 357 -10.55 8.43 -3.72
CA PHE A 357 -11.72 8.06 -2.94
C PHE A 357 -11.42 7.06 -1.80
N ARG A 358 -10.14 6.71 -1.55
CA ARG A 358 -9.76 5.74 -0.51
C ARG A 358 -10.16 6.17 0.90
N GLN A 359 -9.94 7.45 1.25
CA GLN A 359 -10.22 7.99 2.59
C GLN A 359 -11.64 8.55 2.67
N ASP A 360 -12.03 9.41 1.72
CA ASP A 360 -13.39 9.95 1.60
C ASP A 360 -14.05 9.47 0.30
N MET A 361 -14.83 8.39 0.38
CA MET A 361 -15.54 7.85 -0.77
C MET A 361 -16.64 8.76 -1.33
N LYS A 362 -17.13 9.73 -0.54
CA LYS A 362 -18.25 10.58 -0.95
C LYS A 362 -17.76 11.80 -1.71
N ASN A 363 -16.73 12.46 -1.17
CA ASN A 363 -16.22 13.69 -1.74
C ASN A 363 -14.93 13.48 -2.53
N GLY A 364 -14.13 12.47 -2.18
CA GLY A 364 -12.78 12.30 -2.68
C GLY A 364 -11.83 13.38 -2.16
N GLU A 365 -10.57 13.02 -1.98
CA GLU A 365 -9.49 13.95 -1.68
C GLU A 365 -8.84 14.44 -2.99
N ASN A 366 -8.54 15.73 -3.05
CA ASN A 366 -7.92 16.32 -4.24
C ASN A 366 -6.42 15.98 -4.27
N VAL A 367 -6.00 15.26 -5.30
CA VAL A 367 -4.60 14.94 -5.59
C VAL A 367 -4.13 15.83 -6.74
N PRO A 368 -3.16 16.73 -6.51
CA PRO A 368 -2.58 17.50 -7.60
C PRO A 368 -1.70 16.58 -8.45
N CYS A 369 -1.79 16.70 -9.77
CA CYS A 369 -1.00 15.87 -10.69
C CYS A 369 -0.62 16.62 -11.96
N TRP A 370 0.43 16.14 -12.62
CA TRP A 370 0.74 16.51 -13.99
C TRP A 370 -0.03 15.62 -14.94
N PHE A 371 -0.86 16.23 -15.79
CA PHE A 371 -1.69 15.55 -16.76
C PHE A 371 -0.91 15.28 -18.06
N ILE A 372 -0.78 14.01 -18.42
CA ILE A 372 -0.18 13.56 -19.69
C ILE A 372 -1.28 13.42 -20.73
N HIS A 373 -1.13 14.18 -21.82
CA HIS A 373 -2.08 14.21 -22.93
C HIS A 373 -2.00 12.93 -23.80
N ASN A 374 -2.92 12.82 -24.77
CA ASN A 374 -2.89 11.79 -25.83
C ASN A 374 -2.87 10.36 -25.30
N ASN A 375 -3.78 10.02 -24.39
CA ASN A 375 -3.91 8.70 -23.80
C ASN A 375 -2.63 8.17 -23.11
N GLY A 376 -1.86 9.06 -22.47
CA GLY A 376 -0.60 8.71 -21.81
C GLY A 376 0.55 8.40 -22.77
N ASN A 377 0.41 8.74 -24.07
CA ASN A 377 1.46 8.48 -25.05
C ASN A 377 2.78 9.17 -24.64
N GLY A 378 3.90 8.46 -24.81
CA GLY A 378 5.22 8.90 -24.38
C GLY A 378 5.56 8.51 -22.93
N LEU A 379 4.56 8.45 -22.04
CA LEU A 379 4.71 7.92 -20.69
C LEU A 379 4.62 6.38 -20.66
N LEU A 380 3.66 5.82 -21.38
CA LEU A 380 3.52 4.36 -21.55
C LEU A 380 4.71 3.81 -22.36
N ASP A 381 5.12 2.57 -22.07
CA ASP A 381 6.18 1.87 -22.83
C ASP A 381 5.77 1.60 -24.29
N GLY A 382 4.47 1.49 -24.56
CA GLY A 382 3.88 1.41 -25.90
C GLY A 382 2.76 2.45 -26.10
N VAL A 383 1.74 2.08 -26.87
CA VAL A 383 0.50 2.86 -26.98
C VAL A 383 -0.64 2.16 -26.24
N HIS A 384 -1.67 2.91 -25.82
CA HIS A 384 -2.79 2.37 -25.04
C HIS A 384 -3.46 1.13 -25.68
N THR A 385 -3.48 1.03 -27.02
CA THR A 385 -4.06 -0.11 -27.75
C THR A 385 -3.27 -1.41 -27.58
N ASP A 386 -1.98 -1.34 -27.25
CA ASP A 386 -1.13 -2.52 -27.03
C ASP A 386 -1.55 -3.29 -25.77
N TYR A 387 -2.32 -2.65 -24.90
CA TYR A 387 -2.80 -3.21 -23.64
C TYR A 387 -4.25 -3.74 -23.76
N ILE A 388 -4.83 -3.79 -24.95
CA ILE A 388 -6.19 -4.31 -25.17
C ILE A 388 -6.16 -5.84 -25.23
N VAL A 389 -7.02 -6.49 -24.45
CA VAL A 389 -7.18 -7.95 -24.39
C VAL A 389 -8.56 -8.41 -24.85
N PRO A 390 -8.70 -9.63 -25.39
CA PRO A 390 -9.98 -10.13 -25.90
C PRO A 390 -10.96 -10.56 -24.80
N GLY A 391 -10.54 -10.64 -23.54
CA GLY A 391 -11.39 -11.11 -22.45
C GLY A 391 -10.84 -10.83 -21.06
N LEU A 392 -11.73 -10.74 -20.06
CA LEU A 392 -11.36 -10.48 -18.66
C LEU A 392 -10.42 -11.52 -18.07
N PHE A 393 -10.50 -12.77 -18.56
CA PHE A 393 -9.66 -13.89 -18.10
C PHE A 393 -8.67 -14.36 -19.17
N LYS A 394 -8.24 -13.45 -20.04
CA LYS A 394 -7.25 -13.70 -21.10
C LYS A 394 -6.00 -12.88 -20.82
N THR A 395 -4.88 -13.40 -21.27
CA THR A 395 -3.59 -12.72 -21.29
C THR A 395 -3.27 -12.31 -22.72
N ILE A 396 -2.43 -11.27 -22.86
CA ILE A 396 -1.80 -10.86 -24.13
C ILE A 396 -0.80 -11.93 -24.56
#